data_AF-A0A843G1F5-F1
#
_entry.id   AF-A0A843G1F5-F1
#
_cell.length_a   1.000
_cell.length_b   1.000
_cell.length_c   1.000
_cell.angle_alpha   90.00
_cell.angle_beta   90.00
_cell.angle_gamma   90.00
#
_symmetry.space_group_name_H-M   'P 1'
#
loop_
_entity.id
_entity.type
_entity.pdbx_description
1 polymer ?
#
loop_
_entity_poly.entity_id
_entity_poly.type
_entity_poly.pdbx_seq_one_letter_code
_entity_poly.pdbx_strand_id
1 'polypeptide(L)'
;MEFIIDAAVKEAYEAKGIKDEDIKAVIEGAGKDRIYNGSDFIAKKEIGDMTVYARYKVDGDKVTVLSGYKHKMKILDIVLVGDDTEWKYCENGAVVKAGHTNLTYLGATRSGPSLVEPESGQSWFEEYLANGALTTAEALFQQKRA
;
A
#
# COMPACT_ATOMS: atom_id res chain seq x y z
N MET A 1 -11.47 17.03 9.18
CA MET A 1 -10.70 16.54 8.04
C MET A 1 -11.61 16.51 6.81
N GLU A 2 -11.23 17.24 5.77
CA GLU A 2 -11.96 17.35 4.50
C GLU A 2 -11.22 16.53 3.44
N PHE A 3 -11.92 15.64 2.73
CA PHE A 3 -11.33 14.81 1.67
C PHE A 3 -11.61 15.41 0.29
N ILE A 4 -10.54 15.68 -0.45
CA ILE A 4 -10.57 16.15 -1.83
C ILE A 4 -10.20 14.95 -2.72
N ILE A 5 -11.14 14.51 -3.54
CA ILE A 5 -10.98 13.37 -4.45
C ILE A 5 -11.43 13.81 -5.83
N ASP A 6 -10.49 13.89 -6.78
CA ASP A 6 -10.80 14.20 -8.17
C ASP A 6 -11.60 13.06 -8.81
N ALA A 7 -12.50 13.39 -9.74
CA ALA A 7 -13.35 12.41 -10.42
C ALA A 7 -12.53 11.29 -11.10
N ALA A 8 -11.42 11.63 -11.75
CA ALA A 8 -10.55 10.65 -12.39
C ALA A 8 -9.89 9.69 -11.38
N VAL A 9 -9.50 10.19 -10.21
CA VAL A 9 -8.94 9.34 -9.13
C VAL A 9 -10.02 8.41 -8.60
N LYS A 10 -11.22 8.95 -8.40
CA LYS A 10 -12.39 8.20 -7.96
C LYS A 10 -12.73 7.06 -8.90
N GLU A 11 -12.93 7.37 -10.18
CA GLU A 11 -13.20 6.37 -11.21
C GLU A 11 -12.12 5.29 -11.27
N ALA A 12 -10.84 5.67 -11.11
CA ALA A 12 -9.72 4.73 -11.17
C ALA A 12 -9.71 3.71 -10.03
N TYR A 13 -10.02 4.09 -8.78
CA TYR A 13 -10.06 3.14 -7.67
C TYR A 13 -11.42 2.41 -7.58
N GLU A 14 -12.52 3.05 -7.98
CA GLU A 14 -13.85 2.42 -8.05
C GLU A 14 -13.88 1.31 -9.11
N ALA A 15 -13.22 1.50 -10.25
CA ALA A 15 -13.04 0.46 -11.27
C ALA A 15 -12.30 -0.78 -10.73
N LYS A 16 -11.49 -0.62 -9.68
CA LYS A 16 -10.82 -1.71 -8.97
C LYS A 16 -11.70 -2.29 -7.85
N GLY A 17 -12.90 -1.75 -7.62
CA GLY A 17 -13.80 -2.15 -6.55
C GLY A 17 -13.31 -1.70 -5.17
N ILE A 18 -12.73 -0.51 -5.07
CA ILE A 18 -12.44 0.18 -3.80
C ILE A 18 -13.49 1.27 -3.65
N LYS A 19 -14.06 1.45 -2.45
CA LYS A 19 -15.03 2.52 -2.18
C LYS A 19 -14.36 3.72 -1.53
N ASP A 20 -14.98 4.91 -1.66
CA ASP A 20 -14.54 6.11 -0.94
C ASP A 20 -14.40 5.86 0.57
N GLU A 21 -15.31 5.07 1.16
CA GLU A 21 -15.25 4.74 2.58
C GLU A 21 -14.02 3.91 2.94
N ASP A 22 -13.57 3.01 2.06
CA ASP A 22 -12.37 2.19 2.27
C ASP A 22 -11.12 3.09 2.30
N ILE A 23 -11.01 4.02 1.35
CA ILE A 23 -9.90 4.98 1.27
C ILE A 23 -9.85 5.86 2.53
N LYS A 24 -11.00 6.40 2.95
CA LYS A 24 -11.08 7.20 4.17
C LYS A 24 -10.69 6.37 5.39
N ALA A 25 -11.18 5.13 5.49
CA ALA A 25 -10.87 4.24 6.60
C ALA A 25 -9.38 3.83 6.64
N VAL A 26 -8.70 3.75 5.50
CA VAL A 26 -7.23 3.57 5.40
C VAL A 26 -6.52 4.81 5.94
N ILE A 27 -6.88 6.00 5.47
CA ILE A 27 -6.19 7.25 5.83
C ILE A 27 -6.39 7.58 7.31
N GLU A 28 -7.63 7.52 7.79
CA GLU A 28 -7.97 7.82 9.18
C GLU A 28 -7.46 6.74 10.13
N GLY A 29 -7.51 5.47 9.70
CA GLY A 29 -7.10 4.32 10.50
C GLY A 29 -5.58 4.15 10.61
N ALA A 30 -4.79 4.76 9.72
CA ALA A 30 -3.35 4.60 9.72
C ALA A 30 -2.67 5.24 10.94
N GLY A 31 -3.18 6.37 11.45
CA GLY A 31 -2.50 7.10 12.52
C GLY A 31 -1.05 7.43 12.15
N LYS A 32 -0.09 6.77 12.83
CA LYS A 32 1.35 6.85 12.51
C LYS A 32 1.89 5.68 11.69
N ASP A 33 1.10 4.63 11.47
CA ASP A 33 1.44 3.47 10.63
C ASP A 33 1.27 3.80 9.13
N ARG A 34 2.12 4.72 8.67
CA ARG A 34 2.15 5.22 7.30
C ARG A 34 3.54 5.75 6.98
N ILE A 35 3.85 5.85 5.70
CA ILE A 35 5.11 6.44 5.23
C ILE A 35 4.86 7.79 4.57
N TYR A 36 5.87 8.65 4.60
CA TYR A 36 5.80 9.97 3.99
C TYR A 36 7.08 10.35 3.24
N ASN A 37 6.92 11.11 2.17
CA ASN A 37 7.99 11.78 1.43
C ASN A 37 7.56 13.23 1.20
N GLY A 38 8.13 14.16 1.97
CA GLY A 38 7.66 15.55 1.99
C GLY A 38 6.19 15.64 2.43
N SER A 39 5.32 16.08 1.52
CA SER A 39 3.86 16.18 1.75
C SER A 39 3.07 14.99 1.21
N ASP A 40 3.73 14.00 0.60
CA ASP A 40 3.11 12.81 0.04
C ASP A 40 3.14 11.68 1.07
N PHE A 41 2.02 10.96 1.20
CA PHE A 41 1.84 9.91 2.19
C PHE A 41 1.32 8.64 1.52
N ILE A 42 1.77 7.49 2.01
CA ILE A 42 1.17 6.18 1.69
C ILE A 42 0.75 5.52 2.99
N ALA A 43 -0.53 5.19 3.07
CA ALA A 43 -1.11 4.39 4.13
C ALA A 43 -1.65 3.08 3.57
N LYS A 44 -1.75 2.06 4.43
CA LYS A 44 -2.34 0.76 4.09
C LYS A 44 -3.29 0.31 5.19
N LYS A 45 -4.24 -0.55 4.85
CA LYS A 45 -5.09 -1.26 5.81
C LYS A 45 -5.59 -2.56 5.21
N GLU A 46 -5.69 -3.60 6.04
CA GLU A 46 -6.39 -4.82 5.66
C GLU A 46 -7.91 -4.59 5.77
N ILE A 47 -8.63 -4.84 4.66
CA ILE A 47 -10.09 -4.73 4.58
C ILE A 47 -10.60 -6.01 3.93
N GLY A 48 -11.18 -6.92 4.73
CA GLY A 48 -11.58 -8.24 4.24
C GLY A 48 -10.37 -9.11 3.88
N ASP A 49 -10.33 -9.62 2.64
CA ASP A 49 -9.26 -10.48 2.11
C ASP A 49 -8.19 -9.72 1.31
N MET A 50 -8.19 -8.39 1.38
CA MET A 50 -7.32 -7.52 0.60
C MET A 50 -6.63 -6.48 1.48
N THR A 51 -5.42 -6.10 1.08
CA THR A 51 -4.72 -4.93 1.59
C THR A 51 -5.02 -3.77 0.66
N VAL A 52 -5.65 -2.72 1.20
CA VAL A 52 -5.98 -1.48 0.48
C VAL A 52 -4.99 -0.40 0.87
N TYR A 53 -4.55 0.35 -0.12
CA TYR A 53 -3.60 1.44 0.00
C TYR A 53 -4.24 2.75 -0.45
N ALA A 54 -3.84 3.83 0.20
CA ALA A 54 -4.16 5.18 -0.21
C ALA A 54 -2.86 5.99 -0.29
N ARG A 55 -2.62 6.62 -1.45
CA ARG A 55 -1.61 7.67 -1.59
C ARG A 55 -2.30 9.02 -1.53
N TYR A 56 -1.82 9.92 -0.69
CA TYR A 56 -2.51 11.19 -0.43
C TYR A 56 -1.54 12.29 0.02
N LYS A 57 -2.00 13.53 -0.06
CA LYS A 57 -1.32 14.69 0.52
C LYS A 57 -2.13 15.28 1.65
N VAL A 58 -1.44 15.83 2.65
CA VAL A 58 -2.06 16.53 3.77
C VAL A 58 -1.65 18.00 3.73
N ASP A 59 -2.63 18.90 3.73
CA ASP A 59 -2.44 20.35 3.83
C ASP A 59 -3.40 20.90 4.90
N GLY A 60 -2.90 21.05 6.12
CA GLY A 60 -3.73 21.37 7.29
C GLY A 60 -4.80 20.31 7.53
N ASP A 61 -6.07 20.71 7.48
CA ASP A 61 -7.24 19.83 7.64
C ASP A 61 -7.71 19.17 6.33
N LYS A 62 -7.06 19.48 5.20
CA LYS A 62 -7.41 18.96 3.89
C LYS A 62 -6.54 17.77 3.52
N VAL A 63 -7.20 16.71 3.04
CA VAL A 63 -6.56 15.52 2.52
C VAL A 63 -6.90 15.37 1.05
N THR A 64 -5.90 15.49 0.19
CA THR A 64 -6.05 15.26 -1.25
C THR A 64 -5.66 13.83 -1.57
N VAL A 65 -6.62 13.01 -1.98
CA VAL A 65 -6.35 11.62 -2.39
C VAL A 65 -5.76 11.63 -3.80
N LEU A 66 -4.55 11.09 -3.93
CA LEU A 66 -3.85 10.98 -5.20
C LEU A 66 -4.15 9.66 -5.91
N SER A 67 -4.19 8.55 -5.16
CA SER A 67 -4.57 7.25 -5.70
C SER A 67 -5.03 6.25 -4.64
N GLY A 68 -5.80 5.27 -5.10
CA GLY A 68 -6.27 4.13 -4.34
C GLY A 68 -5.98 2.83 -5.09
N TYR A 69 -5.39 1.86 -4.42
CA TYR A 69 -5.03 0.57 -5.02
C TYR A 69 -5.04 -0.54 -3.97
N LYS A 70 -5.00 -1.79 -4.42
CA LYS A 70 -5.09 -2.95 -3.53
C LYS A 70 -4.44 -4.18 -4.13
N HIS A 71 -4.22 -5.17 -3.28
CA HIS A 71 -3.89 -6.54 -3.66
C HIS A 71 -4.49 -7.53 -2.65
N LYS A 72 -4.64 -8.80 -3.03
CA LYS A 72 -5.16 -9.89 -2.20
C LYS A 72 -4.06 -10.73 -1.55
N MET A 73 -2.80 -10.46 -1.87
CA MET A 73 -1.70 -11.15 -1.23
C MET A 73 -1.55 -10.72 0.24
N LYS A 74 -1.42 -11.68 1.16
CA LYS A 74 -1.10 -11.42 2.56
C LYS A 74 0.39 -11.12 2.70
N ILE A 75 0.71 -10.05 3.40
CA ILE A 75 2.08 -9.61 3.67
C ILE A 75 2.64 -10.43 4.84
N LEU A 76 3.84 -10.97 4.65
CA LEU A 76 4.60 -11.74 5.64
C LEU A 76 5.87 -10.96 5.99
N ASP A 77 7.02 -11.63 5.95
CA ASP A 77 8.28 -11.11 6.46
C ASP A 77 9.10 -10.38 5.38
N ILE A 78 9.84 -9.37 5.82
CA ILE A 78 10.89 -8.73 5.02
C ILE A 78 12.01 -9.74 4.80
N VAL A 79 12.37 -9.99 3.55
CA VAL A 79 13.42 -10.97 3.17
C VAL A 79 14.67 -10.32 2.58
N LEU A 80 14.56 -9.08 2.14
CA LEU A 80 15.69 -8.33 1.61
C LEU A 80 15.54 -6.86 2.01
N VAL A 81 16.65 -6.30 2.47
CA VAL A 81 16.80 -4.88 2.75
C VAL A 81 17.87 -4.34 1.83
N GLY A 82 17.53 -3.32 1.06
CA GLY A 82 18.37 -2.66 0.08
C GLY A 82 18.64 -1.21 0.48
N ASP A 83 18.72 -0.36 -0.55
CA ASP A 83 19.14 1.03 -0.42
C ASP A 83 18.07 1.91 0.25
N ASP A 84 18.52 3.04 0.79
CA ASP A 84 17.66 4.06 1.38
C ASP A 84 16.77 4.69 0.31
N THR A 85 15.51 4.96 0.67
CA THR A 85 14.56 5.67 -0.19
C THR A 85 14.30 7.07 0.36
N GLU A 86 13.52 7.85 -0.38
CA GLU A 86 13.05 9.16 0.08
C GLU A 86 11.91 9.06 1.10
N TRP A 87 11.32 7.87 1.26
CA TRP A 87 10.23 7.63 2.20
C TRP A 87 10.75 7.49 3.63
N LYS A 88 9.96 8.00 4.58
CA LYS A 88 10.22 7.88 6.01
C LYS A 88 8.99 7.33 6.72
N TYR A 89 9.20 6.55 7.77
CA TYR A 89 8.11 6.01 8.55
C TYR A 89 7.60 7.03 9.57
N CYS A 90 6.29 7.28 9.61
CA CYS A 90 5.72 8.32 10.48
C CYS A 90 5.79 7.99 11.98
N GLU A 91 5.93 6.71 12.35
CA GLU A 91 5.95 6.31 13.76
C GLU A 91 7.28 6.62 14.45
N ASN A 92 8.39 6.21 13.82
CA ASN A 92 9.74 6.32 14.39
C ASN A 92 10.65 7.30 13.63
N GLY A 93 10.22 7.83 12.48
CA GLY A 93 11.01 8.73 11.64
C GLY A 93 12.14 8.05 10.85
N ALA A 94 12.23 6.71 10.89
CA ALA A 94 13.26 5.96 10.21
C ALA A 94 13.13 6.07 8.69
N VAL A 95 14.27 6.02 7.99
CA VAL A 95 14.30 5.98 6.53
C VAL A 95 13.83 4.60 6.07
N VAL A 96 12.80 4.60 5.23
CA VAL A 96 12.28 3.39 4.61
C VAL A 96 13.24 2.99 3.49
N LYS A 97 13.50 1.70 3.37
CA LYS A 97 14.47 1.15 2.42
C LYS A 97 13.74 0.43 1.29
N ALA A 98 14.34 0.39 0.11
CA ALA A 98 13.91 -0.52 -0.93
C ALA A 98 14.22 -1.93 -0.45
N GLY A 99 13.33 -2.89 -0.68
CA GLY A 99 13.52 -4.24 -0.19
C GLY A 99 12.62 -5.24 -0.88
N HIS A 100 12.61 -6.46 -0.37
CA HIS A 100 11.63 -7.46 -0.76
C HIS A 100 10.90 -7.99 0.45
N THR A 101 9.60 -8.22 0.30
CA THR A 101 8.75 -8.83 1.32
C THR A 101 8.13 -10.11 0.77
N ASN A 102 8.03 -11.12 1.62
CA ASN A 102 7.27 -12.32 1.30
C ASN A 102 5.78 -12.01 1.29
N LEU A 103 5.13 -12.46 0.23
CA LEU A 103 3.70 -12.33 0.00
C LEU A 103 3.13 -13.72 -0.21
N THR A 104 2.02 -14.04 0.47
CA THR A 104 1.34 -15.32 0.31
C THR A 104 -0.07 -15.14 -0.21
N TYR A 105 -0.45 -15.99 -1.16
CA TYR A 105 -1.81 -16.06 -1.66
C TYR A 105 -2.13 -17.50 -2.05
N LEU A 106 -3.28 -18.00 -1.58
CA LEU A 106 -3.73 -19.38 -1.82
C LEU A 106 -2.67 -20.45 -1.46
N GLY A 107 -1.87 -20.22 -0.41
CA GLY A 107 -0.82 -21.15 0.05
C GLY A 107 0.48 -21.10 -0.76
N ALA A 108 0.55 -20.29 -1.81
CA ALA A 108 1.79 -20.03 -2.54
C ALA A 108 2.46 -18.75 -2.01
N THR A 109 3.75 -18.84 -1.67
CA THR A 109 4.55 -17.69 -1.20
C THR A 109 5.56 -17.26 -2.24
N ARG A 110 5.67 -15.95 -2.47
CA ARG A 110 6.68 -15.32 -3.33
C ARG A 110 7.22 -14.07 -2.66
N SER A 111 8.50 -13.78 -2.88
CA SER A 111 9.06 -12.48 -2.56
C SER A 111 8.80 -11.50 -3.70
N GLY A 112 8.45 -10.27 -3.36
CA GLY A 112 8.27 -9.18 -4.31
C GLY A 112 8.91 -7.89 -3.80
N PRO A 113 9.28 -6.96 -4.69
CA PRO A 113 9.82 -5.67 -4.30
C PRO A 113 8.80 -4.90 -3.45
N SER A 114 9.29 -4.20 -2.43
CA SER A 114 8.49 -3.44 -1.46
C SER A 114 9.32 -2.33 -0.83
N LEU A 115 8.64 -1.33 -0.28
CA LEU A 115 9.21 -0.37 0.66
C LEU A 115 9.20 -1.01 2.05
N VAL A 116 10.34 -1.09 2.72
CA VAL A 116 10.49 -1.82 3.98
C VAL A 116 11.09 -0.96 5.07
N GLU A 117 10.55 -1.10 6.27
CA GLU A 117 11.15 -0.57 7.48
C GLU A 117 11.54 -1.78 8.34
N PRO A 118 12.85 -2.09 8.45
CA PRO A 118 13.31 -3.36 9.01
C PRO A 118 13.20 -3.45 10.53
N GLU A 119 13.13 -2.34 11.26
CA GLU A 119 13.09 -2.36 12.73
C GLU A 119 11.69 -2.68 13.27
N SER A 120 10.65 -2.16 12.64
CA SER A 120 9.23 -2.44 12.91
C SER A 120 8.71 -3.68 12.20
N GLY A 121 9.41 -4.14 11.15
CA GLY A 121 8.96 -5.24 10.30
C GLY A 121 7.86 -4.84 9.31
N GLN A 122 7.54 -3.54 9.19
CA GLN A 122 6.50 -3.06 8.30
C GLN A 122 6.97 -2.94 6.85
N SER A 123 6.03 -3.17 5.93
CA SER A 123 6.27 -2.96 4.51
C SER A 123 5.07 -2.35 3.79
N TRP A 124 5.36 -1.58 2.73
CA TRP A 124 4.38 -0.96 1.86
C TRP A 124 4.70 -1.29 0.42
N PHE A 125 3.68 -1.28 -0.43
CA PHE A 125 3.82 -1.50 -1.86
C PHE A 125 3.37 -0.24 -2.57
N GLU A 126 4.15 0.19 -3.56
CA GLU A 126 3.77 1.30 -4.40
C GLU A 126 2.72 0.87 -5.44
N GLU A 127 1.98 1.83 -5.96
CA GLU A 127 0.84 1.57 -6.84
C GLU A 127 1.18 0.72 -8.07
N TYR A 128 2.30 1.00 -8.73
CA TYR A 128 2.70 0.27 -9.95
C TYR A 128 2.98 -1.21 -9.66
N LEU A 129 3.47 -1.54 -8.45
CA LEU A 129 3.71 -2.92 -8.03
C LEU A 129 2.40 -3.64 -7.74
N ALA A 130 1.49 -2.98 -7.01
CA ALA A 130 0.17 -3.53 -6.71
C ALA A 130 -0.66 -3.79 -7.98
N ASN A 131 -0.73 -2.80 -8.88
CA ASN A 131 -1.49 -2.89 -10.12
C ASN A 131 -0.82 -3.80 -11.18
N GLY A 132 0.50 -4.01 -11.11
CA GLY A 132 1.25 -4.79 -12.09
C GLY A 132 1.64 -6.17 -11.58
N ALA A 133 2.76 -6.22 -10.85
CA ALA A 133 3.40 -7.46 -10.45
C ALA A 133 2.51 -8.31 -9.53
N LEU A 134 1.85 -7.71 -8.54
CA LEU A 134 1.03 -8.45 -7.58
C LEU A 134 -0.24 -8.98 -8.24
N THR A 135 -0.93 -8.14 -9.02
CA THR A 135 -2.11 -8.56 -9.80
C THR A 135 -1.76 -9.71 -10.76
N THR A 136 -0.60 -9.66 -11.41
CA THR A 136 -0.13 -10.75 -12.29
C THR A 136 0.13 -12.04 -11.50
N ALA A 137 0.79 -11.93 -10.34
CA ALA A 137 1.06 -13.09 -9.47
C ALA A 137 -0.24 -13.73 -8.98
N GLU A 138 -1.23 -12.94 -8.58
CA GLU A 138 -2.55 -13.40 -8.17
C GLU A 138 -3.26 -14.19 -9.28
N ALA A 139 -3.28 -13.66 -10.50
CA ALA A 139 -3.87 -14.32 -11.65
C ALA A 139 -3.20 -15.67 -11.95
N LEU A 140 -1.87 -15.73 -11.90
CA LEU A 140 -1.10 -16.96 -12.09
C LEU A 140 -1.43 -18.01 -11.02
N PHE A 141 -1.62 -17.61 -9.76
CA PHE A 141 -1.99 -18.54 -8.70
C PHE A 141 -3.42 -19.05 -8.82
N GLN A 142 -4.35 -18.21 -9.29
CA GLN A 142 -5.72 -18.64 -9.57
C GLN A 142 -5.76 -19.65 -10.72
N GLN A 143 -5.00 -19.43 -11.80
CA GLN A 143 -4.94 -20.35 -12.93
C GLN A 143 -4.37 -21.73 -12.56
N LYS A 144 -3.37 -21.79 -11.67
CA LYS A 144 -2.77 -23.07 -11.24
C LYS A 144 -3.68 -23.94 -10.37
N ARG A 145 -4.79 -23.38 -9.88
CA ARG A 145 -5.80 -24.10 -9.08
C ARG A 145 -6.96 -24.65 -9.92
N ALA A 146 -7.16 -24.11 -11.13
CA ALA A 146 -8.16 -24.58 -12.09
C ALA A 146 -7.63 -25.79 -12.88
#